data_AF-A0A9P6LL63-F1
#
_entry.id   AF-A0A9P6LL63-F1
#
_cell.length_a   1.000
_cell.length_b   1.000
_cell.length_c   1.000
_cell.angle_alpha   90.00
_cell.angle_beta   90.00
_cell.angle_gamma   90.00
#
_symmetry.space_group_name_H-M   'P 1'
#
loop_
_entity.id
_entity.type
_entity.pdbx_description
1 polymer ?
#
loop_
_entity_poly.entity_id
_entity_poly.type
_entity_poly.pdbx_seq_one_letter_code
_entity_poly.pdbx_strand_id
1 'polypeptide(L)'
;MNKVAILTSSTHEPGVNIRQRSLIALLGPTFDLAVRFQRLVTLASSLLFVYGHLLASSTLTSGVVATRLFVAHSAWFSQKTFCTLRKSTRSAWNSKKIRQLRKKVFMEFATTILGPGGNMLIIMVFWPGWIFIIGALVAMRMLAG
;
A
#
# COMPACT_ATOMS: atom_id res chain seq x y z
N MET A 1 -39.39 -62.28 77.70
CA MET A 1 -39.14 -61.65 76.39
C MET A 1 -39.07 -60.14 76.58
N ASN A 2 -37.87 -59.57 76.54
CA ASN A 2 -37.64 -58.13 76.42
C ASN A 2 -36.38 -57.90 75.57
N LYS A 3 -36.45 -56.84 74.77
CA LYS A 3 -35.88 -56.74 73.43
C LYS A 3 -34.38 -56.41 73.44
N VAL A 4 -33.69 -57.08 72.51
CA VAL A 4 -32.33 -56.82 72.04
C VAL A 4 -32.19 -55.36 71.62
N ALA A 5 -31.18 -54.64 72.14
CA ALA A 5 -30.76 -53.33 71.68
C ALA A 5 -29.39 -53.45 71.01
N ILE A 6 -29.42 -53.76 69.71
CA ILE A 6 -28.30 -53.51 68.79
C ILE A 6 -28.49 -52.08 68.29
N LEU A 7 -27.56 -51.19 68.60
CA LEU A 7 -27.38 -49.94 67.86
C LEU A 7 -25.89 -49.71 67.63
N THR A 8 -25.31 -50.53 66.75
CA THR A 8 -24.16 -50.12 65.95
C THR A 8 -24.68 -49.55 64.64
N SER A 9 -24.60 -48.23 64.46
CA SER A 9 -24.49 -47.62 63.13
C SER A 9 -24.09 -46.16 63.30
N SER A 10 -22.78 -45.93 63.23
CA SER A 10 -22.19 -44.61 63.05
C SER A 10 -22.65 -44.07 61.69
N THR A 11 -23.59 -43.13 61.70
CA THR A 11 -23.93 -42.36 60.51
C THR A 11 -23.05 -41.12 60.51
N HIS A 12 -21.94 -41.18 59.76
CA HIS A 12 -21.12 -40.01 59.48
C HIS A 12 -21.85 -39.15 58.44
N GLU A 13 -22.43 -38.03 58.87
CA GLU A 13 -23.08 -37.07 57.96
C GLU A 13 -22.03 -36.31 57.13
N PRO A 14 -22.25 -36.08 55.82
CA PRO A 14 -21.33 -35.34 54.96
C PRO A 14 -21.54 -33.83 55.11
N GLY A 15 -20.86 -33.22 56.09
CA GLY A 15 -20.92 -31.78 56.37
C GLY A 15 -20.26 -30.84 55.33
N VAL A 16 -19.74 -31.36 54.21
CA VAL A 16 -18.95 -30.57 53.25
C VAL A 16 -19.82 -29.90 52.15
N ASN A 17 -21.00 -30.45 51.84
CA ASN A 17 -21.82 -29.97 50.71
C ASN A 17 -22.63 -28.68 50.99
N ILE A 18 -22.83 -28.30 52.26
CA ILE A 18 -23.71 -27.17 52.61
C ILE A 18 -22.99 -25.83 52.39
N ARG A 19 -21.68 -25.75 52.67
CA ARG A 19 -20.88 -24.52 52.53
C ARG A 19 -20.48 -24.20 51.08
N GLN A 20 -20.35 -25.22 50.23
CA GLN A 20 -20.13 -25.01 48.79
C GLN A 20 -21.37 -24.39 48.12
N ARG A 21 -22.57 -24.83 48.52
CA ARG A 21 -23.84 -24.34 47.95
C ARG A 21 -24.09 -22.85 48.23
N SER A 22 -23.64 -22.33 49.38
CA SER A 22 -23.79 -20.91 49.73
C SER A 22 -22.83 -20.00 48.95
N LEU A 23 -21.59 -20.45 48.68
CA LEU A 23 -20.64 -19.68 47.86
C LEU A 23 -21.06 -19.69 46.38
N ILE A 24 -21.57 -20.81 45.88
CA ILE A 24 -22.09 -20.92 44.50
C ILE A 24 -23.35 -20.07 44.32
N ALA A 25 -24.22 -19.99 45.34
CA ALA A 25 -25.40 -19.13 45.32
C ALA A 25 -25.04 -17.63 45.42
N LEU A 26 -23.99 -17.28 46.19
CA LEU A 26 -23.52 -15.90 46.34
C LEU A 26 -22.73 -15.42 45.11
N LEU A 27 -21.91 -16.28 44.50
CA LEU A 27 -21.14 -15.94 43.31
C LEU A 27 -21.92 -16.14 41.99
N GLY A 28 -22.99 -16.94 41.97
CA GLY A 28 -23.84 -17.15 40.79
C GLY A 28 -24.23 -15.86 40.05
N PRO A 29 -24.76 -14.82 40.74
CA PRO A 29 -25.09 -13.55 40.10
C PRO A 29 -23.87 -12.78 39.59
N THR A 30 -22.71 -12.88 40.26
CA THR A 30 -21.47 -12.24 39.79
C THR A 30 -20.88 -12.94 38.56
N PHE A 31 -21.00 -14.26 38.48
CA PHE A 31 -20.61 -15.02 37.28
C PHE A 31 -21.53 -14.75 36.10
N ASP A 32 -22.85 -14.63 36.31
CA ASP A 32 -23.78 -14.26 35.24
C ASP A 32 -23.44 -12.87 34.66
N LEU A 33 -23.11 -11.91 35.53
CA LEU A 33 -22.66 -10.59 35.11
C LEU A 33 -21.33 -10.64 34.33
N ALA A 34 -20.34 -11.40 34.82
CA ALA A 34 -19.06 -11.58 34.15
C ALA A 34 -19.21 -12.24 32.76
N VAL A 35 -20.07 -13.26 32.64
CA VAL A 35 -20.36 -13.93 31.36
C VAL A 35 -21.05 -12.99 30.38
N ARG A 36 -21.95 -12.12 30.84
CA ARG A 36 -22.58 -11.07 30.00
C ARG A 36 -21.54 -10.07 29.49
N PHE A 37 -20.64 -9.60 30.35
CA PHE A 37 -19.55 -8.71 29.93
C PHE A 37 -18.61 -9.38 28.94
N GLN A 38 -18.22 -10.63 29.19
CA GLN A 38 -17.37 -11.38 28.27
C GLN A 38 -18.04 -11.59 26.91
N ARG A 39 -19.36 -11.83 26.88
CA ARG A 39 -20.12 -11.93 25.63
C ARG A 39 -20.19 -10.59 24.89
N LEU A 40 -20.41 -9.47 25.59
CA LEU A 40 -20.40 -8.13 24.98
C LEU A 40 -19.03 -7.76 24.40
N VAL A 41 -17.96 -8.05 25.13
CA VAL A 41 -16.58 -7.82 24.66
C VAL A 41 -16.29 -8.68 23.43
N THR A 42 -16.70 -9.96 23.45
CA THR A 42 -16.50 -10.85 22.30
C THR A 42 -17.26 -10.38 21.05
N LEU A 43 -18.49 -9.88 21.21
CA LEU A 43 -19.27 -9.29 20.12
C LEU A 43 -18.65 -7.98 19.62
N ALA A 44 -18.19 -7.12 20.51
CA ALA A 44 -17.54 -5.87 20.14
C ALA A 44 -16.23 -6.14 19.36
N SER A 45 -15.40 -7.09 19.84
CA SER A 45 -14.16 -7.48 19.19
C SER A 45 -14.40 -8.12 17.83
N SER A 46 -15.41 -8.98 17.68
CA SER A 46 -15.71 -9.60 16.39
C SER A 46 -16.23 -8.59 15.37
N LEU A 47 -17.08 -7.65 15.79
CA LEU A 47 -17.55 -6.55 14.94
C LEU A 47 -16.42 -5.62 14.50
N LEU A 48 -15.50 -5.25 15.42
CA LEU A 48 -14.32 -4.46 15.11
C LEU A 48 -13.41 -5.15 14.09
N PHE A 49 -13.23 -6.47 14.22
CA PHE A 49 -12.42 -7.25 13.29
C PHE A 49 -13.04 -7.29 11.89
N VAL A 50 -14.35 -7.57 11.80
CA VAL A 50 -15.07 -7.61 10.52
C VAL A 50 -15.09 -6.23 9.87
N TYR A 51 -15.36 -5.17 10.62
CA TYR A 51 -15.40 -3.81 10.09
C TYR A 51 -14.01 -3.33 9.66
N GLY A 52 -12.97 -3.64 10.44
CA GLY A 52 -11.57 -3.35 10.08
C GLY A 52 -11.14 -4.07 8.81
N HIS A 53 -11.51 -5.35 8.66
CA HIS A 53 -11.21 -6.12 7.44
C HIS A 53 -11.98 -5.56 6.23
N LEU A 54 -13.26 -5.19 6.40
CA LEU A 54 -14.06 -4.58 5.34
C LEU A 54 -13.47 -3.24 4.91
N LEU A 55 -13.13 -2.37 5.86
CA LEU A 55 -12.48 -1.09 5.59
C LEU A 55 -11.14 -1.29 4.86
N ALA A 56 -10.28 -2.18 5.34
CA ALA A 56 -8.99 -2.46 4.71
C ALA A 56 -9.16 -2.99 3.27
N SER A 57 -10.14 -3.87 3.03
CA SER A 57 -10.42 -4.38 1.69
C SER A 57 -11.01 -3.30 0.76
N SER A 58 -11.83 -2.40 1.29
CA SER A 58 -12.42 -1.27 0.56
C SER A 58 -11.38 -0.20 0.19
N THR A 59 -10.44 0.11 1.09
CA THR A 59 -9.37 1.07 0.82
C THR A 59 -8.35 0.51 -0.18
N LEU A 60 -8.01 -0.78 -0.10
CA LEU A 60 -7.14 -1.42 -1.08
C LEU A 60 -7.77 -1.44 -2.47
N THR A 61 -9.05 -1.79 -2.59
CA THR A 61 -9.74 -1.82 -3.88
C THR A 61 -9.92 -0.43 -4.50
N SER A 62 -10.35 0.56 -3.72
CA SER A 62 -10.46 1.94 -4.18
C SER A 62 -9.11 2.55 -4.58
N GLY A 63 -8.04 2.25 -3.81
CA GLY A 63 -6.68 2.65 -4.15
C GLY A 63 -6.22 2.07 -5.49
N VAL A 64 -6.41 0.76 -5.71
CA VAL A 64 -6.04 0.09 -6.96
C VAL A 64 -6.81 0.66 -8.16
N VAL A 65 -8.11 0.95 -8.01
CA VAL A 65 -8.92 1.55 -9.08
C VAL A 65 -8.43 2.97 -9.40
N ALA A 66 -8.17 3.79 -8.39
CA ALA A 66 -7.65 5.15 -8.58
C ALA A 66 -6.27 5.14 -9.27
N THR A 67 -5.36 4.25 -8.85
CA THR A 67 -4.05 4.11 -9.50
C THR A 67 -4.18 3.66 -10.95
N ARG A 68 -5.07 2.70 -11.25
CA ARG A 68 -5.29 2.23 -12.63
C ARG A 68 -5.85 3.33 -13.53
N LEU A 69 -6.80 4.13 -13.04
CA LEU A 69 -7.33 5.28 -13.77
C LEU A 69 -6.26 6.33 -14.04
N PHE A 70 -5.40 6.62 -13.05
CA PHE A 70 -4.32 7.59 -13.20
C PHE A 70 -3.24 7.11 -14.19
N VAL A 71 -2.88 5.82 -14.15
CA VAL A 71 -1.94 5.22 -15.11
C VAL A 71 -2.53 5.20 -16.52
N ALA A 72 -3.82 4.85 -16.68
CA ALA A 72 -4.47 4.87 -17.98
C ALA A 72 -4.56 6.30 -18.55
N HIS A 73 -4.92 7.27 -17.72
CA HIS A 73 -5.03 8.68 -18.13
C HIS A 73 -3.66 9.26 -18.50
N SER A 74 -2.63 9.01 -17.71
CA SER A 74 -1.26 9.45 -18.00
C SER A 74 -0.68 8.78 -19.24
N ALA A 75 -0.94 7.48 -19.44
CA ALA A 75 -0.53 6.76 -20.65
C ALA A 75 -1.21 7.34 -21.90
N TRP A 76 -2.51 7.62 -21.84
CA TRP A 76 -3.26 8.22 -22.94
C TRP A 76 -2.74 9.62 -23.29
N PHE A 77 -2.55 10.47 -22.27
CA PHE A 77 -2.00 11.82 -22.46
C PHE A 77 -0.58 11.77 -23.03
N SER A 78 0.28 10.91 -22.48
CA SER A 78 1.66 10.73 -22.92
C SER A 78 1.76 10.25 -24.37
N GLN A 79 0.91 9.30 -24.78
CA GLN A 79 0.85 8.83 -26.16
C GLN A 79 0.38 9.93 -27.12
N LYS A 80 -0.60 10.74 -26.73
CA LYS A 80 -1.07 11.87 -27.55
C LYS A 80 0.03 12.90 -27.71
N THR A 81 0.70 13.29 -26.64
CA THR A 81 1.84 14.23 -26.69
C THR A 81 2.99 13.67 -27.51
N PHE A 82 3.33 12.39 -27.35
CA PHE A 82 4.42 11.79 -28.12
C PHE A 82 4.08 11.68 -29.61
N CYS A 83 2.83 11.36 -29.95
CA CYS A 83 2.38 11.31 -31.34
C CYS A 83 2.33 12.70 -31.99
N THR A 84 1.86 13.74 -31.29
CA THR A 84 1.84 15.11 -31.82
C THR A 84 3.24 15.68 -31.94
N LEU A 85 4.11 15.45 -30.94
CA LEU A 85 5.52 15.78 -31.00
C LEU A 85 6.17 15.08 -32.20
N ARG A 86 5.99 13.77 -32.35
CA ARG A 86 6.59 13.00 -33.45
C ARG A 86 6.09 13.46 -34.81
N LYS A 87 4.81 13.82 -34.95
CA LYS A 87 4.27 14.40 -36.19
C LYS A 87 4.86 15.78 -36.47
N SER A 88 4.95 16.65 -35.47
CA SER A 88 5.56 17.98 -35.58
C SER A 88 7.06 17.88 -35.92
N THR A 89 7.79 17.03 -35.21
CA THR A 89 9.20 16.74 -35.47
C THR A 89 9.38 16.14 -36.85
N ARG A 90 8.53 15.21 -37.31
CA ARG A 90 8.63 14.64 -38.67
C ARG A 90 8.33 15.68 -39.75
N SER A 91 7.38 16.57 -39.50
CA SER A 91 7.06 17.69 -40.40
C SER A 91 8.22 18.70 -40.46
N ALA A 92 8.74 19.10 -39.29
CA ALA A 92 9.93 19.93 -39.18
C ALA A 92 11.14 19.25 -39.84
N TRP A 93 11.32 17.95 -39.64
CA TRP A 93 12.42 17.15 -40.20
C TRP A 93 12.45 17.14 -41.73
N ASN A 94 11.28 17.22 -42.36
CA ASN A 94 11.15 17.32 -43.81
C ASN A 94 11.33 18.75 -44.35
N SER A 95 11.52 19.76 -43.49
CA SER A 95 11.78 21.13 -43.92
C SER A 95 13.14 21.27 -44.62
N LYS A 96 13.18 22.09 -45.68
CA LYS A 96 14.41 22.41 -46.43
C LYS A 96 15.51 22.97 -45.51
N LYS A 97 15.13 23.75 -44.49
CA LYS A 97 16.04 24.33 -43.48
C LYS A 97 16.76 23.25 -42.67
N ILE A 98 16.04 22.22 -42.20
CA ILE A 98 16.62 21.11 -41.43
C ILE A 98 17.47 20.20 -42.31
N ARG A 99 17.13 20.05 -43.60
CA ARG A 99 18.00 19.33 -44.55
C ARG A 99 19.33 20.04 -44.77
N GLN A 100 19.35 21.38 -44.81
CA GLN A 100 20.59 22.17 -44.87
C GLN A 100 21.37 22.11 -43.56
N LEU A 101 20.69 22.26 -42.42
CA LEU A 101 21.29 22.12 -41.08
C LEU A 101 21.95 20.76 -40.91
N ARG A 102 21.29 19.67 -41.34
CA ARG A 102 21.87 18.32 -41.30
C ARG A 102 23.12 18.19 -42.16
N LYS A 103 23.15 18.76 -43.37
CA LYS A 103 24.36 18.75 -44.21
C LYS A 103 25.50 19.54 -43.55
N LYS A 104 25.18 20.71 -42.97
CA LYS A 104 26.15 21.54 -42.26
C LYS A 104 26.68 20.85 -41.01
N VAL A 105 25.80 20.26 -40.19
CA VAL A 105 26.17 19.47 -39.03
C VAL A 105 26.98 18.24 -39.45
N PHE A 106 26.64 17.52 -40.51
CA PHE A 106 27.46 16.40 -40.98
C PHE A 106 28.85 16.85 -41.44
N MET A 107 28.93 18.00 -42.12
CA MET A 107 30.19 18.56 -42.57
C MET A 107 31.03 19.00 -41.37
N GLU A 108 30.45 19.74 -40.43
CA GLU A 108 31.10 20.16 -39.19
C GLU A 108 31.46 18.96 -38.31
N PHE A 109 30.63 17.92 -38.25
CA PHE A 109 30.88 16.72 -37.48
C PHE A 109 32.00 15.88 -38.12
N ALA A 110 32.00 15.73 -39.44
CA ALA A 110 33.09 15.10 -40.17
C ALA A 110 34.40 15.89 -39.99
N THR A 111 34.38 17.22 -40.07
CA THR A 111 35.58 18.05 -39.85
C THR A 111 36.00 18.12 -38.39
N THR A 112 35.08 17.96 -37.44
CA THR A 112 35.40 17.95 -36.01
C THR A 112 35.94 16.59 -35.57
N ILE A 113 35.45 15.49 -36.15
CA ILE A 113 35.98 14.13 -35.91
C ILE A 113 37.32 13.92 -36.61
N LEU A 114 37.51 14.41 -37.84
CA LEU A 114 38.81 14.33 -38.53
C LEU A 114 39.80 15.41 -38.06
N GLY A 115 39.32 16.49 -37.46
CA GLY A 115 40.14 17.55 -36.88
C GLY A 115 40.51 17.29 -35.41
N PRO A 116 41.33 18.16 -34.79
CA PRO A 116 41.77 18.03 -33.40
C PRO A 116 40.63 18.15 -32.34
N GLY A 117 39.37 18.36 -32.75
CA GLY A 117 38.21 18.55 -31.89
C GLY A 117 37.39 17.28 -31.59
N GLY A 118 37.74 16.11 -32.16
CA GLY A 118 36.94 14.88 -32.03
C GLY A 118 36.80 14.40 -30.57
N ASN A 119 37.82 14.65 -29.76
CA ASN A 119 37.80 14.35 -28.33
C ASN A 119 36.81 15.25 -27.56
N MET A 120 36.64 16.50 -27.99
CA MET A 120 35.79 17.50 -27.33
C MET A 120 34.30 17.22 -27.55
N LEU A 121 33.91 16.70 -28.72
CA LEU A 121 32.53 16.26 -28.98
C LEU A 121 32.12 15.04 -28.14
N ILE A 122 33.01 14.07 -27.97
CA ILE A 122 32.76 12.90 -27.13
C ILE A 122 32.58 13.34 -25.67
N ILE A 123 33.43 14.25 -25.19
CA ILE A 123 33.31 14.79 -23.83
C ILE A 123 32.02 15.60 -23.64
N MET A 124 31.57 16.35 -24.65
CA MET A 124 30.35 17.15 -24.57
C MET A 124 29.07 16.31 -24.63
N VAL A 125 29.05 15.22 -25.42
CA VAL A 125 27.94 14.27 -25.49
C VAL A 125 27.87 13.40 -24.23
N PHE A 126 29.01 12.93 -23.72
CA PHE A 126 29.08 12.17 -22.48
C PHE A 126 29.17 13.06 -21.23
N TRP A 127 28.96 14.37 -21.34
CA TRP A 127 29.00 15.25 -20.19
C TRP A 127 27.85 14.89 -19.24
N PRO A 128 28.11 14.58 -17.96
CA PRO A 128 27.06 14.30 -16.97
C PRO A 128 26.06 15.46 -16.72
N GLY A 129 26.25 16.61 -17.35
CA GLY A 129 25.41 17.81 -17.22
C GLY A 129 24.02 17.61 -17.82
N TRP A 130 23.86 16.66 -18.75
CA TRP A 130 22.54 16.26 -19.25
C TRP A 130 21.64 15.71 -18.13
N ILE A 131 22.23 14.99 -17.16
CA ILE A 131 21.48 14.47 -16.01
C ILE A 131 21.01 15.62 -15.13
N PHE A 132 21.82 16.67 -14.96
CA PHE A 132 21.42 17.88 -14.23
C PHE A 132 20.30 18.64 -14.94
N ILE A 133 20.37 18.80 -16.26
CA ILE A 133 19.32 19.49 -17.04
C ILE A 133 18.01 18.70 -16.97
N ILE A 134 18.06 17.37 -17.14
CA ILE A 134 16.87 16.51 -17.01
C ILE A 134 16.31 16.56 -15.59
N GLY A 135 17.18 16.48 -14.58
CA GLY A 135 16.79 16.58 -13.17
C GLY A 135 16.13 17.91 -12.83
N ALA A 136 16.68 19.03 -13.31
CA ALA A 136 16.12 20.36 -13.14
C ALA A 136 14.76 20.50 -13.84
N LEU A 137 14.62 19.93 -15.05
CA LEU A 137 13.36 19.95 -15.79
C LEU A 137 12.27 19.15 -15.07
N VAL A 138 12.62 18.00 -14.49
CA VAL A 138 11.71 17.18 -13.68
C VAL A 138 11.34 17.92 -12.39
N ALA A 139 12.30 18.53 -11.70
CA ALA A 139 12.03 19.31 -10.50
C ALA A 139 11.11 20.51 -10.77
N MET A 140 11.37 21.26 -11.84
CA MET A 140 10.50 22.34 -12.30
C MET A 140 9.08 21.84 -12.59
N ARG A 141 8.95 20.66 -13.19
CA ARG A 141 7.64 20.06 -13.50
C ARG A 141 6.89 19.57 -12.25
N MET A 142 7.61 19.18 -11.20
CA MET A 142 7.02 18.81 -9.90
C MET A 142 6.62 20.04 -9.08
N LEU A 143 7.34 21.15 -9.25
CA LEU A 143 7.05 22.43 -8.61
C LEU A 143 5.91 23.20 -9.30
N ALA A 144 5.78 23.07 -10.62
CA ALA A 144 4.73 23.69 -11.42
C ALA A 144 3.42 22.89 -11.44
N GLY A 145 3.10 22.18 -10.35
CA GLY A 145 1.91 21.34 -10.17
C GLY A 145 0.61 21.99 -10.65
#